data_AF-A0A957TA19-F1
#
_entry.id   AF-A0A957TA19-F1
#
_cell.length_a   1.000
_cell.length_b   1.000
_cell.length_c   1.000
_cell.angle_alpha   90.00
_cell.angle_beta   90.00
_cell.angle_gamma   90.00
#
_symmetry.space_group_name_H-M   'P 1'
#
loop_
_entity.id
_entity.type
_entity.pdbx_description
1 polymer ?
#
loop_
_entity_poly.entity_id
_entity_poly.type
_entity_poly.pdbx_seq_one_letter_code
_entity_poly.pdbx_strand_id
1 'polypeptide(L)' 'MSESTRPPVPAEALAKTIDHTALKPETDEAAIRKLCAEASEYGFASVCVNPTWVALCAELLAGSSSKVCTVIGFPLGATL' A
#
# COMPACT_ATOMS: atom_id res chain seq x y z
N MET A 1 12.37 -25.41 -26.54
CA MET A 1 13.32 -24.34 -26.17
C MET A 1 12.53 -23.07 -25.92
N SER A 2 12.38 -22.67 -24.65
CA SER A 2 12.23 -21.29 -24.16
C SER A 2 11.60 -21.36 -22.76
N GLU A 3 12.36 -21.91 -21.80
CA GLU A 3 12.09 -21.64 -20.40
C GLU A 3 12.44 -20.16 -20.18
N SER A 4 11.39 -19.34 -20.11
CA SER A 4 11.48 -17.93 -19.75
C SER A 4 11.82 -17.84 -18.26
N THR A 5 13.06 -18.12 -17.91
CA THR A 5 13.58 -17.85 -16.57
C THR A 5 13.76 -16.35 -16.48
N ARG A 6 12.72 -15.65 -16.02
CA ARG A 6 12.83 -14.25 -15.61
C ARG A 6 14.01 -14.15 -14.63
N PRO A 7 14.92 -13.18 -14.80
CA PRO A 7 16.01 -12.98 -13.85
C PRO A 7 15.45 -12.82 -12.43
N PRO A 8 16.15 -13.28 -11.39
CA PRO A 8 15.71 -13.09 -10.01
C PRO A 8 15.56 -11.59 -9.76
N VAL A 9 14.32 -11.15 -9.54
CA VAL A 9 14.05 -9.76 -9.20
C VAL A 9 14.61 -9.49 -7.80
N PRO A 10 15.44 -8.45 -7.62
CA PRO A 10 15.86 -8.02 -6.28
C PRO A 10 14.64 -7.76 -5.41
N ALA A 11 14.68 -8.13 -4.14
CA ALA A 11 13.56 -7.94 -3.22
C ALA A 11 13.13 -6.46 -3.14
N GLU A 12 14.08 -5.53 -3.26
CA GLU A 12 13.79 -4.09 -3.30
C GLU A 12 13.07 -3.66 -4.59
N ALA A 13 13.38 -4.31 -5.72
CA ALA A 13 12.70 -4.06 -6.99
C ALA A 13 11.28 -4.64 -6.97
N LEU A 14 11.09 -5.78 -6.27
CA LEU A 14 9.78 -6.39 -6.07
C LEU A 14 8.91 -5.54 -5.14
N ALA A 15 9.45 -5.02 -4.03
CA ALA A 15 8.74 -4.14 -3.11
C ALA A 15 8.17 -2.90 -3.85
N LYS A 16 8.94 -2.31 -4.75
CA LYS A 16 8.52 -1.18 -5.61
C LYS A 16 7.43 -1.52 -6.63
N THR A 17 7.01 -2.78 -6.72
CA THR A 17 5.88 -3.22 -7.57
C THR A 17 4.68 -3.73 -6.75
N ILE A 18 4.79 -3.78 -5.43
CA ILE A 18 3.74 -4.25 -4.54
C ILE A 18 2.98 -3.06 -3.95
N ASP A 19 1.66 -3.14 -4.02
CA ASP A 19 0.74 -2.24 -3.34
C ASP A 19 0.29 -2.86 -2.01
N HIS A 20 0.78 -2.33 -0.90
CA HIS A 20 0.46 -2.84 0.43
C HIS A 20 -0.98 -2.45 0.78
N THR A 21 -1.89 -3.41 0.75
CA THR A 21 -3.33 -3.13 0.73
C THR A 21 -4.00 -3.56 2.04
N ALA A 22 -4.70 -2.63 2.69
CA ALA A 22 -5.56 -2.87 3.83
C ALA A 22 -6.96 -2.28 3.60
N LEU A 23 -7.86 -3.14 3.12
CA LEU A 23 -9.26 -2.80 2.82
C LEU A 23 -10.26 -3.56 3.71
N LYS A 24 -9.79 -4.24 4.75
CA LYS A 24 -10.68 -4.96 5.66
C LYS A 24 -11.49 -3.97 6.50
N PRO A 25 -12.79 -4.21 6.73
CA PRO A 25 -13.61 -3.33 7.55
C PRO A 25 -13.15 -3.30 9.02
N GLU A 26 -12.46 -4.34 9.50
CA GLU A 26 -11.88 -4.36 10.85
C GLU A 26 -10.48 -3.70 10.92
N THR A 27 -10.09 -2.92 9.91
CA THR A 27 -8.79 -2.24 9.92
C THR A 27 -8.86 -1.03 10.87
N ASP A 28 -8.23 -1.16 12.03
CA ASP A 28 -8.06 -0.08 13.00
C ASP A 28 -6.94 0.88 12.62
N GLU A 29 -6.95 2.06 13.23
CA GLU A 29 -5.90 3.08 13.07
C GLU A 29 -4.48 2.52 13.33
N ALA A 30 -4.33 1.67 14.34
CA ALA A 30 -3.06 1.04 14.67
C ALA A 30 -2.55 0.13 13.53
N ALA A 31 -3.45 -0.56 12.86
CA ALA A 31 -3.12 -1.39 11.70
C ALA A 31 -2.69 -0.52 10.51
N ILE A 32 -3.37 0.60 10.27
CA ILE A 32 -2.96 1.59 9.25
C ILE A 32 -1.58 2.17 9.54
N ARG A 33 -1.31 2.55 10.79
CA ARG A 33 0.02 3.06 11.21
C ARG A 33 1.12 2.04 10.97
N LYS A 34 0.87 0.77 11.31
CA LYS A 34 1.81 -0.33 11.05
C LYS A 34 2.04 -0.54 9.55
N LEU A 35 0.97 -0.50 8.76
CA LEU A 35 1.01 -0.62 7.31
C LEU A 35 1.86 0.48 6.66
N CYS A 36 1.66 1.74 7.07
CA CYS A 36 2.44 2.87 6.58
C CYS A 36 3.92 2.78 7.00
N ALA A 37 4.20 2.35 8.23
CA ALA A 37 5.56 2.14 8.71
C ALA A 37 6.29 1.06 7.90
N GLU A 38 5.64 -0.10 7.69
CA GLU A 38 6.18 -1.17 6.84
C GLU A 38 6.39 -0.70 5.40
N ALA A 39 5.47 0.07 4.84
CA ALA A 39 5.62 0.63 3.50
C ALA A 39 6.81 1.57 3.38
N SER A 40 7.04 2.42 4.37
CA SER A 40 8.21 3.29 4.41
C SER A 40 9.50 2.51 4.67
N GLU A 41 9.48 1.43 5.45
CA GLU A 41 10.66 0.61 5.77
C GLU A 41 11.10 -0.26 4.59
N TYR A 42 10.16 -0.95 3.95
CA TYR A 42 10.43 -1.84 2.81
C TYR A 42 10.44 -1.11 1.45
N GLY A 43 9.98 0.14 1.40
CA GLY A 43 9.92 0.94 0.18
C GLY A 43 8.88 0.42 -0.82
N PHE A 44 7.68 0.09 -0.33
CA PHE A 44 6.58 -0.36 -1.20
C PHE A 44 6.16 0.72 -2.20
N ALA A 45 5.56 0.30 -3.31
CA ALA A 45 5.13 1.19 -4.39
C ALA A 45 4.04 2.17 -3.91
N SER A 46 2.97 1.60 -3.35
CA SER A 46 1.89 2.35 -2.75
C SER A 46 1.23 1.58 -1.61
N VAL A 47 0.42 2.29 -0.82
CA VAL A 47 -0.34 1.75 0.29
C VAL A 47 -1.80 2.01 -0.01
N CYS A 48 -2.58 0.94 -0.20
CA CYS A 48 -3.97 1.05 -0.61
C CYS A 48 -4.92 0.87 0.58
N VAL A 49 -5.67 1.94 0.89
CA VAL A 49 -6.52 2.01 2.09
C VAL A 49 -7.90 2.58 1.76
N ASN A 50 -8.84 2.38 2.68
CA ASN A 50 -10.18 2.98 2.59
C ASN A 50 -10.07 4.53 2.64
N PRO A 51 -10.90 5.29 1.88
CA PRO A 51 -10.88 6.76 1.85
C PRO A 51 -10.86 7.44 3.22
N THR A 52 -11.53 6.87 4.24
CA THR A 52 -11.51 7.40 5.61
C THR A 52 -10.09 7.53 6.19
N TRP A 53 -9.17 6.65 5.78
CA TRP A 53 -7.79 6.61 6.29
C TRP A 53 -6.79 7.35 5.41
N VAL A 54 -7.20 7.87 4.26
CA VAL A 54 -6.29 8.51 3.29
C VAL A 54 -5.57 9.71 3.90
N ALA A 55 -6.27 10.55 4.66
CA ALA A 55 -5.67 11.70 5.33
C ALA A 55 -4.56 11.27 6.31
N LEU A 56 -4.84 10.25 7.13
CA LEU A 56 -3.87 9.71 8.08
C LEU A 56 -2.67 9.08 7.37
N CYS A 57 -2.90 8.28 6.33
CA CYS A 57 -1.81 7.70 5.55
C CYS A 57 -0.94 8.77 4.89
N ALA A 58 -1.56 9.83 4.34
CA ALA A 58 -0.84 10.91 3.71
C ALA A 58 0.07 11.66 4.71
N GLU A 59 -0.38 11.87 5.94
CA GLU A 59 0.44 12.43 7.01
C GLU A 59 1.58 11.49 7.42
N LEU A 60 1.29 10.20 7.62
CA LEU A 60 2.28 9.22 8.07
C LEU A 60 3.37 8.93 7.02
N LEU A 61 3.01 9.02 5.74
CA LEU A 61 3.91 8.77 4.61
C LEU A 61 4.52 10.05 4.07
N ALA A 62 4.29 11.19 4.73
CA ALA A 62 4.88 12.47 4.36
C ALA A 62 6.41 12.38 4.45
N GLY A 63 7.08 12.36 3.29
CA GLY A 63 8.53 12.21 3.18
C GLY A 63 9.01 10.78 2.89
N SER A 64 8.11 9.80 2.79
CA SER A 64 8.43 8.45 2.31
C SER A 64 8.39 8.36 0.78
N SER A 65 8.98 7.32 0.20
CA SER A 65 8.87 7.02 -1.24
C SER A 65 7.56 6.35 -1.65
N SER A 66 6.75 5.91 -0.67
CA SER A 66 5.53 5.14 -0.90
C SER A 66 4.33 6.07 -1.13
N LYS A 67 3.55 5.78 -2.17
CA LYS A 67 2.36 6.58 -2.52
C LYS A 67 1.12 6.12 -1.75
N VAL A 68 0.15 7.00 -1.54
CA VAL A 68 -1.17 6.60 -1.01
C VAL A 68 -2.11 6.28 -2.16
N CYS A 69 -2.68 5.09 -2.13
CA CYS A 69 -3.72 4.58 -3.01
C CYS A 69 -5.03 4.51 -2.23
N THR A 70 -6.15 4.82 -2.88
CA THR A 70 -7.46 4.58 -2.30
C THR A 70 -8.42 4.03 -3.33
N VAL A 71 -9.36 3.22 -2.88
CA VAL A 71 -10.43 2.69 -3.72
C VAL A 71 -11.63 3.61 -3.65
N ILE A 72 -12.16 3.98 -4.82
CA ILE A 72 -13.41 4.73 -4.94
C ILE A 72 -14.48 3.75 -5.46
N GLY A 73 -15.55 3.56 -4.70
CA GLY A 73 -16.71 2.77 -5.14
C GLY A 73 -16.63 1.24 -4.98
N PHE A 74 -15.73 0.69 -4.15
CA PHE A 74 -15.56 -0.76 -3.98
C PHE A 74 -15.80 -1.21 -2.52
N PRO A 75 -16.64 -2.22 -2.20
CA PRO A 75 -17.87 -2.68 -2.85
C PRO A 75 -19.16 -1.97 -2.36
N LEU A 76 -19.05 -1.07 -1.38
CA LEU A 76 -20.20 -0.40 -0.73
C LEU A 76 -20.16 1.14 -0.81
N GLY A 77 -19.30 1.72 -1.65
CA GLY A 77 -19.32 3.17 -1.89
C GLY A 77 -19.21 4.00 -0.61
N ALA A 78 -18.20 3.73 0.23
CA ALA A 78 -17.84 4.59 1.35
C ALA A 78 -17.24 5.92 0.82
N THR A 79 -18.03 6.69 0.09
CA THR A 79 -17.71 8.01 -0.42
C THR A 79 -18.55 8.97 0.42
N LEU A 80 -17.88 9.78 1.24
CA LEU A 80 -18.49 10.93 1.94
C LEU A 80 -18.75 12.07 0.93
#